data_AF-A0A7C5I2W5-F1
#
_entry.id   AF-A0A7C5I2W5-F1
#
_cell.length_a   1.000
_cell.length_b   1.000
_cell.length_c   1.000
_cell.angle_alpha   90.00
_cell.angle_beta   90.00
_cell.angle_gamma   90.00
#
_symmetry.space_group_name_H-M   'P 1'
#
loop_
_entity.id
_entity.type
_entity.pdbx_description
1 polymer ?
#
loop_
_entity_poly.entity_id
_entity_poly.type
_entity_poly.pdbx_seq_one_letter_code
_entity_poly.pdbx_strand_id
1 'polypeptide(L)' 'FLMSQEQLKDRMAGFFETVKQSPMWDEDNEMLLPGEIEYRKEKERLSGGIPIPEPLYDELVQLGKDLDLDRTLSMEAV' A
#
# COMPACT_ATOMS: atom_id res chain seq x y z
N PHE A 1 -13.85 -18.93 23.29
CA PHE A 1 -13.58 -17.55 22.84
C PHE A 1 -12.48 -16.97 23.72
N LEU A 2 -11.41 -16.40 23.14
CA LEU A 2 -10.19 -16.03 23.88
C LEU A 2 -10.33 -14.73 24.71
N MET A 3 -11.11 -13.74 24.23
CA MET A 3 -11.43 -12.47 24.92
C MET A 3 -12.59 -11.75 24.19
N SER A 4 -13.08 -10.62 24.75
CA SER A 4 -14.07 -9.76 24.09
C SER A 4 -13.45 -8.92 22.95
N GLN A 5 -14.28 -8.40 22.05
CA GLN A 5 -13.82 -7.52 20.96
C GLN A 5 -13.18 -6.22 21.50
N GLU A 6 -13.73 -5.68 22.58
CA GLU A 6 -13.19 -4.49 23.25
C GLU A 6 -11.81 -4.77 23.86
N GLN A 7 -11.68 -5.86 24.62
CA GLN A 7 -10.40 -6.30 25.19
C GLN A 7 -9.34 -6.56 24.12
N LEU A 8 -9.74 -7.11 22.97
CA LEU A 8 -8.83 -7.32 21.85
C LEU A 8 -8.35 -5.99 21.27
N LYS A 9 -9.26 -5.03 21.04
CA LYS A 9 -8.92 -3.70 20.52
C LYS A 9 -7.96 -2.97 21.45
N ASP A 10 -8.23 -2.96 22.75
CA ASP A 10 -7.38 -2.27 23.73
C ASP A 10 -5.97 -2.87 23.78
N ARG A 11 -5.87 -4.20 23.73
CA ARG A 11 -4.57 -4.89 23.69
C ARG A 11 -3.82 -4.61 22.39
N MET A 12 -4.50 -4.52 21.26
CA MET A 12 -3.89 -4.18 19.98
C MET A 12 -3.44 -2.73 19.91
N ALA A 13 -4.18 -1.81 20.53
CA ALA A 13 -3.75 -0.42 20.67
C ALA A 13 -2.45 -0.33 21.50
N GLY A 14 -2.37 -1.03 22.63
CA GLY A 14 -1.15 -1.08 23.44
C GLY A 14 0.05 -1.71 22.70
N PHE A 15 -0.20 -2.77 21.92
CA PHE A 15 0.83 -3.37 21.09
C PHE A 15 1.31 -2.42 19.98
N PHE A 16 0.39 -1.74 19.31
CA PHE A 16 0.70 -0.74 18.29
C PHE A 16 1.62 0.34 18.85
N GLU A 17 1.26 0.95 19.99
CA GLU A 17 2.08 1.99 20.63
C GLU A 17 3.48 1.48 20.99
N THR A 18 3.58 0.27 21.55
CA THR A 18 4.87 -0.34 21.90
C THR A 18 5.78 -0.48 20.68
N VAL A 19 5.23 -0.92 19.54
CA VAL A 19 6.00 -1.06 18.30
C VAL A 19 6.42 0.31 17.78
N LYS A 20 5.50 1.29 17.69
CA LYS A 20 5.79 2.62 17.13
C LYS A 20 6.78 3.43 17.97
N GLN A 21 6.83 3.19 19.28
CA GLN A 21 7.75 3.87 20.19
C GLN A 21 9.12 3.17 20.31
N SER A 22 9.30 2.00 19.70
CA SER A 22 10.57 1.30 19.75
C SER A 22 11.63 2.08 18.96
N PRO A 23 12.81 2.36 19.57
CA PRO A 23 13.88 3.07 18.88
C PRO A 23 14.39 2.24 17.71
N MET A 24 14.67 2.92 16.61
CA MET A 24 15.36 2.36 15.45
C MET A 24 16.87 2.57 15.58
N TRP A 25 17.65 1.73 14.89
CA TRP A 25 19.09 1.99 14.75
C TRP A 25 19.34 3.33 14.06
N ASP A 26 18.51 3.62 13.05
CA ASP A 26 18.54 4.85 12.28
C ASP A 26 17.44 5.78 12.78
N GLU A 27 17.81 6.96 13.27
CA GLU A 27 16.90 7.93 13.88
C GLU A 27 15.91 8.53 12.86
N ASP A 28 16.25 8.48 11.56
CA ASP A 28 15.38 8.96 10.49
C ASP A 28 14.30 7.93 10.09
N ASN A 29 14.36 6.73 10.65
CA ASN A 29 13.43 5.65 10.36
C ASN A 29 12.48 5.36 11.53
N GLU A 30 11.33 4.79 11.21
CA GLU A 30 10.34 4.36 12.20
C GLU A 30 10.05 2.85 12.11
N MET A 31 9.66 2.26 13.23
CA MET A 31 9.10 0.92 13.25
C MET A 31 7.72 0.91 12.61
N LEU A 32 7.47 -0.05 11.73
CA LEU A 32 6.21 -0.20 11.00
C LEU A 32 5.55 -1.53 11.37
N LEU A 33 4.23 -1.53 11.44
CA LEU A 33 3.47 -2.76 11.62
C LEU A 33 3.33 -3.50 10.28
N PRO A 34 3.15 -4.83 10.31
CA PRO A 34 2.77 -5.59 9.12
C PRO A 34 1.51 -5.00 8.48
N GLY A 35 1.57 -4.67 7.18
CA GLY A 35 0.47 -4.04 6.44
C GLY A 35 0.52 -2.50 6.41
N GLU A 36 1.32 -1.86 7.26
CA GLU A 36 1.39 -0.39 7.33
C GLU A 36 2.02 0.22 6.08
N ILE A 37 3.08 -0.41 5.54
CA ILE A 37 3.73 0.02 4.29
C ILE A 37 2.75 -0.07 3.12
N GLU A 38 2.02 -1.17 3.03
CA GLU A 38 1.04 -1.45 2.00
C GLU A 38 -0.11 -0.43 2.05
N TYR A 39 -0.63 -0.17 3.25
CA TYR A 39 -1.69 0.83 3.46
C TYR A 39 -1.26 2.25 3.08
N ARG A 40 -0.01 2.63 3.43
CA ARG A 40 0.55 3.93 3.05
C ARG A 40 0.69 4.05 1.52
N LYS A 41 1.24 3.03 0.86
CA LYS A 41 1.37 2.99 -0.60
C LYS A 41 0.03 2.97 -1.32
N GLU A 42 -0.98 2.30 -0.75
CA GLU A 42 -2.34 2.32 -1.28
C GLU A 42 -2.90 3.74 -1.30
N LYS A 43 -2.82 4.45 -0.17
CA LYS A 43 -3.26 5.85 -0.08
C LYS A 43 -2.53 6.76 -1.08
N GLU A 44 -1.21 6.63 -1.14
CA GLU A 44 -0.39 7.38 -2.08
C GLU A 44 -0.89 7.16 -3.52
N ARG A 45 -1.05 5.90 -3.92
CA ARG A 45 -1.47 5.52 -5.28
C ARG A 45 -2.92 5.84 -5.61
N LEU A 46 -3.80 5.86 -4.61
CA LEU A 46 -5.18 6.33 -4.78
C LEU A 46 -5.26 7.84 -5.01
N SER A 47 -4.25 8.61 -4.56
CA SER A 47 -4.23 10.07 -4.69
C SER A 47 -3.31 10.61 -5.79
N GLY A 48 -2.30 9.82 -6.20
CA GLY A 48 -1.26 10.23 -7.14
C GLY A 48 -1.11 9.28 -8.33
N GLY A 49 -2.00 8.31 -8.48
CA GLY A 49 -1.92 7.27 -9.49
C GLY A 49 -0.88 6.18 -9.18
N ILE A 50 -0.92 5.11 -9.98
CA ILE A 50 -0.02 3.96 -9.85
C ILE A 50 1.19 4.17 -10.79
N PRO A 51 2.41 4.27 -10.26
CA PRO A 51 3.59 4.33 -11.12
C PRO A 51 3.82 2.97 -11.78
N ILE A 52 3.88 2.98 -13.11
CA ILE A 52 4.15 1.79 -13.93
C ILE A 52 5.43 2.05 -14.73
N PRO A 53 6.40 1.12 -14.78
CA PRO A 53 7.57 1.25 -15.65
C PRO A 53 7.17 1.35 -17.12
N GLU A 54 7.86 2.20 -17.88
CA GLU A 54 7.61 2.39 -19.33
C GLU A 54 7.58 1.07 -20.12
N PRO A 55 8.51 0.11 -19.93
CA PRO A 55 8.44 -1.16 -20.65
C PRO A 55 7.16 -1.97 -20.35
N LEU A 56 6.70 -1.95 -19.10
CA LEU A 56 5.47 -2.65 -18.71
C LEU A 56 4.24 -1.97 -19.32
N TYR A 57 4.25 -0.64 -19.41
CA TYR A 57 3.19 0.10 -20.10
C TYR A 57 3.11 -0.30 -21.59
N ASP A 58 4.24 -0.36 -22.28
CA ASP A 58 4.31 -0.76 -23.69
C ASP A 58 3.83 -2.20 -23.92
N GLU A 59 4.22 -3.13 -23.04
CA GLU A 59 3.74 -4.52 -23.05
C GLU A 59 2.22 -4.60 -22.90
N LEU A 60 1.64 -3.83 -21.98
CA LEU A 60 0.18 -3.79 -21.77
C LEU A 60 -0.57 -3.18 -22.95
N VAL A 61 -0.02 -2.13 -23.57
CA VAL A 61 -0.59 -1.52 -24.78
C VAL A 61 -0.55 -2.52 -25.94
N GLN A 62 0.55 -3.25 -26.11
CA GLN A 62 0.66 -4.27 -27.16
C GLN A 62 -0.33 -5.41 -26.93
N LEU A 63 -0.44 -5.90 -25.69
CA LEU A 63 -1.42 -6.93 -25.34
C LEU A 63 -2.86 -6.48 -25.63
N GLY A 64 -3.20 -5.22 -25.38
CA GLY A 64 -4.50 -4.65 -25.72
C GLY A 64 -4.81 -4.70 -27.22
N LYS A 65 -3.80 -4.41 -28.06
CA LYS A 65 -3.93 -4.50 -29.52
C LYS A 65 -4.11 -5.94 -29.99
N ASP A 66 -3.35 -6.88 -29.43
CA ASP A 66 -3.42 -8.30 -29.81
C ASP A 66 -4.79 -8.90 -29.48
N LEU A 67 -5.47 -8.36 -28.47
CA LEU A 67 -6.80 -8.77 -28.03
C LEU A 67 -7.95 -7.94 -28.65
N ASP A 68 -7.65 -7.02 -29.57
CA ASP A 68 -8.62 -6.10 -30.21
C ASP A 68 -9.44 -5.30 -29.18
N LEU A 69 -8.79 -4.83 -28.11
CA LEU A 69 -9.42 -4.03 -27.06
C LEU A 69 -9.28 -2.54 -27.36
N ASP A 70 -10.41 -1.87 -27.61
CA ASP A 70 -10.49 -0.42 -27.90
C ASP A 70 -10.36 0.48 -26.64
N ARG A 71 -9.66 0.00 -25.61
CA ARG A 71 -9.45 0.77 -24.37
C ARG A 71 -8.06 1.39 -24.37
N THR A 72 -8.03 2.71 -24.41
CA THR A 72 -6.82 3.47 -24.15
C THR A 72 -6.48 3.37 -22.67
N LEU A 73 -5.24 2.97 -22.35
CA LEU A 73 -4.68 3.16 -21.01
C LEU A 73 -4.43 4.68 -20.85
N SER A 74 -5.38 5.40 -20.24
CA SER A 74 -5.24 6.85 -20.04
C SER A 74 -4.22 7.14 -18.95
N MET A 75 -3.21 7.97 -19.25
CA MET A 75 -2.24 8.53 -18.29
C MET A 75 -2.85 9.66 -17.43
N GLU A 76 -4.14 9.64 -17.16
CA GLU A 76 -4.76 10.61 -16.26
C GLU A 76 -4.81 9.99 -14.87
N ALA A 77 -3.90 10.46 -14.02
CA ALA A 77 -3.96 10.25 -12.58
C ALA A 77 -5.31 10.78 -12.07
N VAL A 78 -6.14 9.86 -11.55
CA VAL A 78 -7.24 10.21 -10.63
C VAL A 78 -6.65 10.44 -9.26
#